data_AF-A0A7S0TE59-F1
#
_entry.id   AF-A0A7S0TE59-F1
#
_cell.length_a   1.000
_cell.length_b   1.000
_cell.length_c   1.000
_cell.angle_alpha   90.00
_cell.angle_beta   90.00
_cell.angle_gamma   90.00
#
_symmetry.space_group_name_H-M   'P 1'
#
loop_
_entity.id
_entity.type
_entity.pdbx_description
1 polymer ?
#
loop_
_entity_poly.entity_id
_entity_poly.type
_entity_poly.pdbx_seq_one_letter_code
_entity_poly.pdbx_strand_id
1 'polypeptide(L)'
;VSEGMLPIDYEDSYYALYYFFVVAFFILITLVLLNVIFGIIIDSFGQLRGAQEEVTKQMHNECFICGKDRHAFNDPSVNSTFHAHINQEHRVWDYICFIVYVVLKNTTELTGTEQFVIEELRQSRCDWFPFNRALVTEEEG
;
A
#
# COMPACT_ATOMS: atom_id res chain seq x y z
N VAL A 1 -7.86 -28.93 -31.30
CA VAL A 1 -6.67 -29.52 -31.99
C VAL A 1 -6.99 -30.90 -32.59
N SER A 2 -7.98 -31.65 -32.08
CA SER A 2 -8.38 -32.95 -32.64
C SER A 2 -9.28 -32.91 -33.89
N GLU A 3 -9.95 -31.80 -34.19
CA GLU A 3 -10.93 -31.72 -35.30
C GLU A 3 -10.34 -31.47 -36.70
N GLY A 4 -9.01 -31.28 -36.81
CA GLY A 4 -8.33 -31.02 -38.08
C GLY A 4 -7.45 -32.16 -38.61
N MET A 5 -7.45 -33.32 -37.95
CA MET A 5 -6.57 -34.44 -38.30
C MET A 5 -7.28 -35.42 -39.23
N LEU A 6 -6.64 -35.80 -40.36
CA LEU A 6 -7.14 -36.84 -41.27
C LEU A 6 -7.45 -38.14 -40.51
N PRO A 7 -8.51 -38.89 -40.88
CA PRO A 7 -8.83 -40.16 -40.24
C PRO A 7 -7.68 -41.13 -40.43
N ILE A 8 -7.14 -41.66 -39.32
CA ILE A 8 -6.07 -42.66 -39.34
C ILE A 8 -6.73 -44.02 -39.16
N ASP A 9 -6.47 -44.94 -40.09
CA ASP A 9 -7.00 -46.29 -40.03
C ASP A 9 -6.37 -47.05 -38.84
N TYR A 10 -7.21 -47.76 -38.07
CA TYR A 10 -6.79 -48.45 -36.84
C TYR A 10 -5.82 -49.63 -37.09
N GLU A 11 -5.78 -50.13 -38.33
CA GLU A 11 -4.91 -51.25 -38.74
C GLU A 11 -3.45 -50.82 -39.02
N ASP A 12 -3.16 -49.53 -39.00
CA ASP A 12 -1.82 -49.03 -39.26
C ASP A 12 -0.88 -49.20 -38.06
N SER A 13 0.30 -49.80 -38.31
CA SER A 13 1.29 -50.11 -37.27
C SER A 13 1.80 -48.88 -36.50
N TYR A 14 1.63 -47.67 -37.05
CA TYR A 14 2.03 -46.41 -36.45
C TYR A 14 0.94 -45.73 -35.60
N TYR A 15 -0.29 -46.27 -35.58
CA TYR A 15 -1.43 -45.68 -34.85
C TYR A 15 -1.14 -45.50 -33.35
N ALA A 16 -0.56 -46.51 -32.71
CA ALA A 16 -0.24 -46.47 -31.28
C ALA A 16 0.82 -45.40 -30.94
N LEU A 17 1.85 -45.27 -31.78
CA LEU A 17 2.90 -44.27 -31.62
C LEU A 17 2.34 -42.85 -31.80
N TYR A 18 1.50 -42.67 -32.82
CA TYR A 18 0.82 -41.42 -33.09
C TYR A 18 -0.11 -41.01 -31.93
N TYR A 19 -0.93 -41.94 -31.43
CA TYR A 19 -1.82 -41.70 -30.30
C TYR A 19 -1.04 -41.26 -29.05
N PHE A 20 0.04 -41.96 -28.72
CA PHE A 20 0.92 -41.59 -27.61
C PHE A 20 1.50 -40.19 -27.78
N PHE A 21 1.97 -39.85 -28.99
CA PHE A 21 2.50 -38.52 -29.29
C PHE A 21 1.48 -37.41 -29.05
N VAL A 22 0.23 -37.59 -29.52
CA VAL A 22 -0.84 -36.60 -29.33
C VAL A 22 -1.19 -36.42 -27.85
N VAL A 23 -1.31 -37.52 -27.11
CA VAL A 23 -1.62 -37.48 -25.66
C VAL A 23 -0.48 -36.83 -24.88
N ALA A 24 0.78 -37.22 -25.15
CA ALA A 24 1.95 -36.65 -24.50
C ALA A 24 2.09 -35.15 -24.79
N PHE A 25 1.86 -34.74 -26.04
CA PHE A 25 1.88 -33.34 -26.44
C PHE A 25 0.79 -32.52 -25.76
N PHE A 26 -0.44 -33.06 -25.66
CA PHE A 26 -1.54 -32.40 -24.95
C PHE A 26 -1.23 -32.21 -23.46
N ILE A 27 -0.70 -33.24 -22.80
CA ILE A 27 -0.30 -33.16 -21.38
C ILE A 27 0.81 -32.12 -21.22
N LEU A 28 1.83 -32.14 -22.08
CA LEU A 28 2.96 -31.22 -22.00
C LEU A 28 2.51 -29.76 -22.14
N ILE A 29 1.67 -29.45 -23.14
CA ILE A 29 1.13 -28.09 -23.31
C ILE A 29 0.30 -27.67 -22.10
N THR A 30 -0.54 -28.56 -21.57
CA THR A 30 -1.38 -28.26 -20.41
C THR A 30 -0.52 -27.96 -19.18
N LEU A 31 0.51 -28.77 -18.91
CA LEU A 31 1.43 -28.55 -17.80
C LEU A 31 2.20 -27.23 -17.94
N VAL A 32 2.69 -26.92 -19.13
CA VAL A 32 3.38 -25.65 -19.40
C VAL A 32 2.42 -24.47 -19.18
N LEU A 33 1.22 -24.51 -19.74
CA LEU A 33 0.24 -23.43 -19.63
C LEU A 33 -0.21 -23.22 -18.18
N LEU A 34 -0.51 -24.31 -17.45
CA LEU A 34 -0.87 -24.22 -16.03
C LEU A 34 0.26 -23.61 -15.20
N ASN A 35 1.50 -24.05 -15.40
CA ASN A 35 2.65 -23.52 -14.67
C ASN A 35 2.94 -22.06 -15.00
N VAL A 36 2.74 -21.63 -16.25
CA VAL A 36 2.85 -20.22 -16.64
C VAL A 36 1.78 -19.38 -15.94
N ILE A 37 0.52 -19.83 -15.95
CA ILE A 37 -0.57 -19.12 -15.27
C ILE A 37 -0.29 -19.04 -13.76
N PHE A 38 0.09 -20.15 -13.13
CA PHE A 38 0.46 -20.14 -11.71
C PHE A 38 1.65 -19.23 -11.43
N GLY A 39 2.66 -19.21 -12.30
CA GLY A 39 3.80 -18.29 -12.19
C GLY A 39 3.37 -16.83 -12.16
N ILE A 40 2.50 -16.42 -13.09
CA ILE A 40 1.99 -15.03 -13.16
C ILE A 40 1.18 -14.69 -11.90
N ILE A 41 0.33 -15.62 -11.44
CA ILE A 41 -0.49 -15.41 -10.24
C ILE A 41 0.40 -15.26 -9.00
N ILE A 42 1.38 -16.15 -8.81
CA ILE A 42 2.31 -16.10 -7.67
C ILE A 42 3.12 -14.81 -7.68
N ASP A 43 3.63 -14.40 -8.84
CA ASP A 43 4.37 -13.14 -8.99
C ASP A 43 3.49 -11.94 -8.62
N SER A 44 2.25 -11.89 -9.13
CA SER A 44 1.30 -10.82 -8.82
C SER A 44 0.99 -10.73 -7.32
N PHE A 45 0.77 -11.87 -6.65
CA PHE A 45 0.59 -11.90 -5.20
C PHE A 45 1.86 -11.52 -4.43
N GLY A 46 3.03 -11.90 -4.95
CA GLY A 46 4.32 -11.47 -4.42
C GLY A 46 4.47 -9.94 -4.43
N GLN A 47 4.11 -9.31 -5.54
CA GLN A 47 4.12 -7.85 -5.67
C GLN A 47 3.13 -7.18 -4.70
N LEU A 48 1.90 -7.67 -4.60
CA LEU A 48 0.89 -7.15 -3.66
C LEU A 48 1.39 -7.22 -2.21
N ARG A 49 2.01 -8.35 -1.84
CA ARG A 49 2.60 -8.52 -0.50
C ARG A 49 3.75 -7.55 -0.27
N GLY A 50 4.67 -7.40 -1.24
CA GLY A 50 5.77 -6.45 -1.14
C GLY A 50 5.28 -5.01 -0.95
N ALA A 51 4.24 -4.60 -1.68
CA ALA A 51 3.63 -3.29 -1.51
C ALA A 51 3.01 -3.11 -0.11
N GLN A 52 2.32 -4.13 0.41
CA GLN A 52 1.75 -4.08 1.76
C GLN A 52 2.83 -3.99 2.85
N GLU A 53 3.93 -4.72 2.70
CA GLU A 53 5.07 -4.67 3.62
C GLU A 53 5.73 -3.29 3.62
N GLU A 54 5.90 -2.66 2.45
CA GLU A 54 6.45 -1.31 2.32
C GLU A 54 5.56 -0.26 3.00
N VAL A 55 4.24 -0.29 2.76
CA VAL A 55 3.29 0.61 3.43
C VAL A 55 3.36 0.45 4.96
N THR A 56 3.39 -0.80 5.44
CA THR A 56 3.46 -1.08 6.89
C THR A 56 4.77 -0.57 7.48
N LYS A 57 5.88 -0.71 6.75
CA LYS A 57 7.20 -0.22 7.16
C LYS A 57 7.23 1.31 7.24
N GLN A 58 6.65 2.01 6.27
CA GLN A 58 6.52 3.46 6.30
C GLN A 58 5.68 3.91 7.51
N MET A 59 4.51 3.31 7.72
CA MET A 59 3.65 3.61 8.88
C MET A 59 4.33 3.42 10.24
N HIS A 60 5.27 2.47 10.35
CA HIS A 60 5.99 2.22 11.60
C HIS A 60 7.18 3.16 11.83
N ASN A 61 7.79 3.67 10.76
CA ASN A 61 9.05 4.41 10.84
C ASN A 61 8.91 5.90 10.55
N GLU A 62 7.76 6.37 10.07
CA GLU A 62 7.52 7.76 9.75
C GLU A 62 6.22 8.23 10.41
N CYS A 63 6.22 9.43 10.98
CA CYS A 63 5.00 10.01 11.54
C CYS A 63 4.05 10.45 10.41
N PHE A 64 2.83 9.92 10.39
CA PHE A 64 1.83 10.23 9.36
C PHE A 64 1.48 11.74 9.24
N ILE A 65 1.54 12.47 10.35
CA ILE A 65 1.14 13.88 10.39
C ILE A 65 2.26 14.80 9.91
N CYS A 66 3.52 14.55 10.33
CA CYS A 66 4.63 15.45 10.05
C CYS A 66 5.75 14.93 9.17
N GLY A 67 5.74 13.63 8.83
CA GLY A 67 6.74 13.02 7.98
C GLY A 67 8.13 12.85 8.62
N LYS A 68 8.25 13.06 9.95
CA LYS A 68 9.52 12.81 10.63
C LYS A 68 9.79 11.32 10.77
N ASP A 69 11.01 10.94 10.43
CA ASP A 69 11.51 9.59 10.64
C ASP A 69 11.69 9.29 12.14
N ARG A 70 11.39 8.06 12.53
CA ARG A 70 11.50 7.52 13.89
C ARG A 70 12.90 7.68 14.46
N HIS A 71 13.94 7.64 13.62
CA HIS A 71 15.32 7.86 14.02
C HIS A 71 15.57 9.26 14.59
N ALA A 72 14.77 10.27 14.21
CA ALA A 72 14.87 11.61 14.78
C ALA A 72 14.53 11.67 16.28
N PHE A 73 13.83 10.66 16.80
CA PHE A 73 13.40 10.57 18.21
C PHE A 73 14.29 9.63 19.04
N ASN A 74 15.41 9.17 18.48
CA ASN A 74 16.40 8.36 19.20
C ASN A 74 17.55 9.20 19.79
N ASP A 75 17.60 10.51 19.49
CA ASP A 75 18.60 11.40 20.08
C ASP A 75 18.37 11.55 21.59
N PRO A 76 19.39 11.37 22.44
CA PRO A 76 19.28 11.63 23.88
C PRO A 76 18.86 13.05 24.26
N SER A 77 19.04 14.04 23.37
CA SER A 77 18.57 15.41 23.61
C SER A 77 17.04 15.53 23.52
N VAL A 78 16.41 14.68 22.71
CA VAL A 78 14.97 14.71 22.44
C VAL A 78 14.22 14.04 23.60
N ASN A 79 13.44 14.83 24.32
CA ASN A 79 12.75 14.40 25.54
C ASN A 79 11.44 13.61 25.28
N SER A 80 11.24 13.04 24.09
CA SER A 80 10.06 12.25 23.74
C SER A 80 10.41 11.09 22.83
N THR A 81 9.74 9.95 23.07
CA THR A 81 9.89 8.77 22.19
C THR A 81 8.97 8.91 20.98
N PHE A 82 9.32 8.26 19.87
CA PHE A 82 8.45 8.19 18.70
C PHE A 82 7.04 7.68 19.04
N HIS A 83 6.92 6.71 19.96
CA HIS A 83 5.62 6.20 20.39
C HIS A 83 4.79 7.25 21.15
N ALA A 84 5.43 8.06 22.01
CA ALA A 84 4.74 9.16 22.67
C ALA A 84 4.33 10.24 21.66
N HIS A 85 5.22 10.58 20.72
CA HIS A 85 4.96 11.53 19.64
C HIS A 85 3.69 11.17 18.84
N ILE A 86 3.58 9.94 18.30
CA ILE A 86 2.41 9.56 17.47
C ILE A 86 1.11 9.37 18.27
N ASN A 87 1.17 9.16 19.58
CA ASN A 87 -0.01 8.87 20.41
C ASN A 87 -0.49 10.05 21.25
N GLN A 88 0.34 11.07 21.45
CA GLN A 88 0.02 12.20 22.33
C GLN A 88 0.12 13.55 21.61
N GLU A 89 1.11 13.73 20.73
CA GLU A 89 1.33 14.99 20.01
C GLU A 89 0.67 14.94 18.62
N HIS A 90 0.98 13.91 17.84
CA HIS A 90 0.54 13.74 16.45
C HIS A 90 -0.44 12.57 16.29
N ARG A 91 -1.44 12.51 17.17
CA ARG A 91 -2.48 11.49 17.11
C ARG A 91 -3.47 11.80 16.00
N VAL A 92 -3.51 10.95 14.98
CA VAL A 92 -4.31 11.16 13.75
C VAL A 92 -5.78 11.48 14.01
N TRP A 93 -6.39 10.79 14.97
CA TRP A 93 -7.80 11.00 15.32
C TRP A 93 -8.09 12.40 15.86
N ASP A 94 -7.14 13.04 16.53
CA ASP A 94 -7.35 14.39 17.04
C ASP A 94 -7.44 15.41 15.91
N TYR A 95 -6.65 15.22 14.84
CA TYR A 95 -6.75 16.04 13.62
C TYR A 95 -8.09 15.84 12.93
N ILE A 96 -8.56 14.60 12.79
CA ILE A 96 -9.88 14.32 12.17
C ILE A 96 -11.01 14.94 13.01
N CYS A 97 -10.99 14.73 14.32
CA CYS A 97 -11.97 15.32 15.25
C CYS A 97 -11.93 16.85 15.19
N PHE A 98 -10.73 17.45 15.13
CA PHE A 98 -10.59 18.89 15.01
C PHE A 98 -11.18 19.41 13.71
N ILE A 99 -10.87 18.80 12.56
CA ILE A 99 -11.46 19.19 11.26
C ILE A 99 -12.99 19.16 11.33
N VAL A 100 -13.58 18.06 11.82
CA VAL A 100 -15.03 17.94 11.99
C VAL A 100 -15.57 19.02 12.92
N TYR A 101 -14.89 19.28 14.03
CA TYR A 101 -15.26 20.32 14.99
C TYR A 101 -15.29 21.70 14.34
N VAL A 102 -14.23 22.11 13.63
CA VAL A 102 -14.18 23.45 13.05
C VAL A 102 -15.23 23.62 11.95
N VAL A 103 -15.43 22.61 11.10
CA VAL A 103 -16.41 22.63 10.01
C VAL A 103 -17.85 22.77 10.53
N LEU A 104 -18.16 22.20 11.71
CA LEU A 104 -19.50 22.26 12.31
C LEU A 104 -19.72 23.48 13.20
N LYS A 105 -18.66 24.16 13.62
CA LYS A 105 -18.72 25.31 14.52
C LYS A 105 -19.29 26.55 13.80
N ASN A 106 -20.03 27.38 14.52
CA ASN A 106 -20.58 28.61 13.96
C ASN A 106 -19.45 29.58 13.58
N THR A 107 -19.49 30.11 12.36
CA THR A 107 -18.51 31.06 11.82
C THR A 107 -18.26 32.30 12.70
N THR A 108 -19.27 32.76 13.45
CA THR A 108 -19.12 33.94 14.33
C THR A 108 -18.39 33.64 15.64
N GLU A 109 -18.20 32.36 15.96
CA GLU A 109 -17.58 31.87 17.20
C GLU A 109 -16.19 31.27 16.97
N LEU A 110 -15.69 31.33 15.73
CA LEU A 110 -14.37 30.84 15.37
C LEU A 110 -13.29 31.71 16.00
N THR A 111 -12.30 31.06 16.60
CA THR A 111 -11.05 31.72 17.00
C THR A 111 -10.20 32.03 15.76
N GLY A 112 -9.19 32.89 15.90
CA GLY A 112 -8.32 33.26 14.78
C GLY A 112 -7.59 32.07 14.14
N THR A 113 -7.16 31.09 14.94
CA THR A 113 -6.48 29.88 14.47
C THR A 113 -7.44 28.91 13.77
N GLU A 114 -8.65 28.76 14.31
CA GLU A 114 -9.72 27.97 13.68
C GLU A 114 -10.14 28.57 12.33
N GLN A 115 -10.28 29.90 12.27
CA GLN A 115 -10.59 30.62 11.03
C GLN A 115 -9.49 30.42 9.98
N PHE A 116 -8.22 30.44 10.38
CA PHE A 116 -7.10 30.15 9.50
C PHE A 116 -7.21 28.73 8.92
N VAL A 117 -7.42 27.71 9.76
CA VAL A 117 -7.54 26.32 9.29
C VAL A 117 -8.74 26.13 8.36
N ILE A 118 -9.89 26.74 8.65
CA ILE A 118 -11.04 26.70 7.73
C ILE A 118 -10.69 27.29 6.36
N GLU A 119 -9.95 28.39 6.32
CA GLU A 119 -9.57 29.03 5.06
C GLU A 119 -8.62 28.12 4.26
N GLU A 120 -7.64 27.50 4.91
CA GLU A 120 -6.77 26.49 4.30
C GLU A 120 -7.59 25.32 3.73
N LEU A 121 -8.54 24.79 4.50
CA LEU A 121 -9.42 23.70 4.07
C LEU A 121 -10.27 24.09 2.85
N ARG A 122 -10.83 25.31 2.83
CA ARG A 122 -11.59 25.83 1.69
C ARG A 122 -10.74 25.96 0.43
N GLN A 123 -9.48 26.35 0.59
CA GLN A 123 -8.52 26.46 -0.49
C GLN A 123 -7.85 25.12 -0.84
N SER A 124 -8.26 24.02 -0.20
CA SER A 124 -7.65 22.69 -0.36
C SER A 124 -6.13 22.69 -0.13
N ARG A 125 -5.67 23.51 0.81
CA ARG A 125 -4.27 23.61 1.23
C ARG A 125 -4.05 22.88 2.55
N CYS A 126 -2.86 22.32 2.69
CA CYS A 126 -2.45 21.54 3.87
C CYS A 126 -1.36 22.24 4.69
N ASP A 127 -1.12 23.54 4.44
CA ASP A 127 -0.01 24.29 5.06
C ASP A 127 -0.15 24.44 6.59
N TRP A 128 -1.36 24.23 7.12
CA TRP A 128 -1.62 24.21 8.55
C TRP A 128 -1.11 22.94 9.26
N PHE A 129 -0.92 21.83 8.53
CA PHE A 129 -0.28 20.64 9.07
C PHE A 129 1.22 20.90 9.30
N PRO A 130 1.82 20.33 10.36
CA PRO A 130 3.25 20.48 10.58
C PRO A 130 4.04 19.66 9.56
N PHE A 131 4.85 20.28 8.70
CA PHE A 131 5.75 19.57 7.79
C PHE A 131 7.17 19.48 8.35
N ASN A 132 7.68 18.27 8.55
CA ASN A 132 9.00 17.96 9.11
C ASN A 132 9.34 18.74 10.40
N ARG A 133 8.31 19.02 11.20
CA ARG A 133 8.43 19.74 12.47
C ARG A 133 7.59 19.08 13.56
N ALA A 134 8.05 19.18 14.80
CA ALA A 134 7.38 18.70 16.00
C ALA A 134 7.90 19.52 17.18
N LEU A 135 7.05 19.80 18.17
CA LEU A 135 7.38 20.66 19.31
C LEU A 135 8.60 20.13 20.06
N VAL A 136 8.63 18.81 20.30
CA VAL A 136 9.74 18.15 21.03
C VAL A 136 11.08 18.29 20.30
N THR A 137 11.06 18.45 18.97
CA THR A 137 12.29 18.63 18.18
C THR A 137 12.65 20.08 17.90
N GLU A 138 11.75 21.04 18.17
CA GLU A 138 11.95 22.46 17.92
C GLU A 138 12.44 23.23 19.16
N GLU A 139 12.23 22.71 20.37
CA GLU A 139 12.71 23.32 21.63
C GLU A 139 14.24 23.29 21.81
N GLU A 140 15.00 22.74 20.85
CA GLU A 140 16.47 22.64 20.87
C GLU A 140 17.18 23.77 20.10
N GLY A 141 16.44 24.75 19.56
CA GLY A 141 16.97 25.90 18.81
C GLY A 141 17.23 27.16 19.63
#